data_AF-A0A9E3P378-F1
#
_entry.id   AF-A0A9E3P378-F1
#
_cell.length_a   1.000
_cell.length_b   1.000
_cell.length_c   1.000
_cell.angle_alpha   90.00
_cell.angle_beta   90.00
_cell.angle_gamma   90.00
#
_symmetry.space_group_name_H-M   'P 1'
#
loop_
_entity.id
_entity.type
_entity.pdbx_description
1 polymer ?
#
loop_
_entity_poly.entity_id
_entity_poly.type
_entity_poly.pdbx_seq_one_letter_code
_entity_poly.pdbx_strand_id
1 'polypeptide(L)'
;MGGGGPDETRERTPWWVTALLVIGLIALLGGLVVGGVAWWFHANKNRLLAEGKKAGDEGKAFAVEHDQRACVDEGVARCSACKGPACEAMASVFTSVCLETAELSSPDVCDGVPAHGEILKTVGWAAAECERRGRANDQSCQRFFHGFTSTCENASLRARRNE
;
A
#
# COMPACT_ATOMS: atom_id res chain seq x y z
N MET A 1 -54.01 34.28 -37.17
CA MET A 1 -53.86 32.98 -36.48
C MET A 1 -52.35 32.83 -36.28
N GLY A 2 -51.71 33.26 -35.19
CA GLY A 2 -51.96 32.94 -33.77
C GLY A 2 -51.63 31.46 -33.56
N GLY A 3 -50.61 31.02 -32.82
CA GLY A 3 -49.61 31.65 -31.96
C GLY A 3 -48.78 30.54 -31.27
N GLY A 4 -47.83 30.93 -30.43
CA GLY A 4 -47.21 30.06 -29.42
C GLY A 4 -45.80 29.56 -29.78
N GLY A 5 -44.78 30.38 -29.52
CA GLY A 5 -43.40 29.92 -29.47
C GLY A 5 -43.13 29.07 -28.21
N PRO A 6 -42.15 28.17 -28.25
CA PRO A 6 -41.79 27.35 -27.08
C PRO A 6 -41.03 28.21 -26.08
N ASP A 7 -41.71 28.65 -25.02
CA ASP A 7 -41.04 29.27 -23.87
C ASP A 7 -40.53 28.16 -22.95
N GLU A 8 -39.39 27.59 -23.33
CA GLU A 8 -38.59 26.70 -22.49
C GLU A 8 -37.92 27.57 -21.43
N THR A 9 -38.64 27.84 -20.33
CA THR A 9 -38.08 28.48 -19.13
C THR A 9 -37.04 27.58 -18.49
N ARG A 10 -35.82 27.61 -19.03
CA ARG A 10 -34.64 27.00 -18.43
C ARG A 10 -34.27 27.85 -17.22
N GLU A 11 -34.87 27.55 -16.06
CA GLU A 11 -34.43 28.07 -14.77
C GLU A 11 -32.92 27.78 -14.64
N ARG A 12 -32.09 28.78 -14.90
CA ARG A 12 -30.67 28.71 -14.61
C ARG A 12 -30.55 28.77 -13.10
N THR A 13 -30.50 27.61 -12.44
CA THR A 13 -30.04 27.55 -11.06
C THR A 13 -28.71 28.30 -10.98
N PRO A 14 -28.55 29.26 -10.04
CA PRO A 14 -27.32 30.03 -9.95
C PRO A 14 -26.13 29.08 -9.80
N TRP A 15 -25.04 29.34 -10.54
CA TRP A 15 -23.88 28.47 -10.59
C TRP A 15 -23.27 28.16 -9.21
N TRP A 16 -23.40 29.09 -8.26
CA TRP A 16 -22.95 28.92 -6.88
C TRP A 16 -23.81 27.92 -6.10
N VAL A 17 -25.11 27.84 -6.38
CA VAL A 17 -26.01 26.82 -5.78
C VAL A 17 -25.62 25.44 -6.29
N THR A 18 -25.40 25.30 -7.60
CA THR A 18 -24.90 24.05 -8.18
C THR A 18 -23.56 23.65 -7.58
N ALA A 19 -22.63 24.60 -7.42
CA ALA A 19 -21.33 24.33 -6.80
C ALA A 19 -21.46 23.86 -5.33
N LEU A 20 -22.31 24.52 -4.53
CA LEU A 20 -22.55 24.12 -3.14
C LEU A 20 -23.19 22.73 -3.03
N LEU A 21 -24.15 22.41 -3.89
CA LEU A 21 -24.78 21.08 -3.91
C LEU A 21 -23.76 19.99 -4.28
N VAL A 22 -22.88 20.23 -5.25
CA VAL A 22 -21.83 19.29 -5.64
C VAL A 22 -20.83 19.09 -4.49
N ILE A 23 -20.40 20.17 -3.82
CA ILE A 23 -19.49 20.07 -2.66
C ILE A 23 -20.17 19.30 -1.51
N GLY A 24 -21.43 19.60 -1.20
CA GLY A 24 -22.19 18.90 -0.18
C GLY A 24 -22.33 17.41 -0.48
N LEU A 25 -22.59 17.04 -1.73
CA LEU A 25 -22.64 15.65 -2.17
C LEU A 25 -21.29 14.95 -2.03
N ILE A 26 -20.19 15.59 -2.46
CA ILE A 26 -18.83 15.03 -2.32
C ILE A 26 -18.49 14.83 -0.84
N ALA A 27 -18.80 15.79 0.02
CA ALA A 27 -18.56 15.69 1.45
C ALA A 27 -19.38 14.56 2.09
N LEU A 28 -20.65 14.41 1.72
CA LEU A 28 -21.50 13.31 2.18
C LEU A 28 -20.94 11.95 1.75
N LEU A 29 -20.62 11.79 0.46
CA LEU A 29 -20.06 10.55 -0.09
C LEU A 29 -18.70 10.23 0.54
N GLY A 30 -17.83 11.23 0.68
CA GLY A 30 -16.54 11.09 1.36
C GLY A 30 -16.70 10.65 2.82
N GLY A 31 -17.65 11.26 3.54
CA GLY A 31 -17.97 10.88 4.92
C GLY A 31 -18.47 9.44 5.05
N LEU A 32 -19.34 8.99 4.13
CA LEU A 32 -19.83 7.60 4.09
C LEU A 32 -18.69 6.60 3.82
N VAL A 33 -17.79 6.93 2.89
CA VAL A 33 -16.63 6.09 2.59
C VAL A 33 -15.71 5.99 3.82
N VAL A 34 -15.33 7.12 4.41
CA VAL A 34 -14.43 7.15 5.58
C VAL A 34 -15.07 6.43 6.77
N GLY A 35 -16.35 6.70 7.06
CA GLY A 35 -17.09 6.04 8.13
C GLY A 35 -17.22 4.54 7.92
N GLY A 36 -17.52 4.10 6.70
CA GLY A 36 -17.61 2.68 6.34
C GLY A 36 -16.27 1.96 6.50
N VAL A 37 -15.18 2.57 6.05
CA VAL A 37 -13.82 2.04 6.22
C VAL A 37 -13.45 1.95 7.71
N ALA A 38 -13.66 3.02 8.47
CA ALA A 38 -13.35 3.04 9.91
C ALA A 38 -14.12 1.97 10.69
N TRP A 39 -15.42 1.81 10.40
CA TRP A 39 -16.25 0.79 11.01
C TRP A 39 -15.77 -0.63 10.64
N TRP A 40 -15.44 -0.87 9.36
CA TRP A 40 -14.90 -2.16 8.93
C TRP A 40 -13.62 -2.53 9.67
N PHE A 41 -12.68 -1.58 9.82
CA PHE A 41 -11.46 -1.79 10.59
C PHE A 41 -11.74 -2.09 12.06
N HIS A 42 -12.66 -1.34 12.68
CA HIS A 42 -13.04 -1.57 14.07
C HIS A 42 -13.66 -2.96 14.26
N ALA A 43 -14.56 -3.37 13.36
CA ALA A 43 -15.20 -4.68 13.38
C ALA A 43 -14.22 -5.85 13.13
N ASN A 44 -13.16 -5.62 12.34
CA ASN A 44 -12.19 -6.66 11.96
C ASN A 44 -10.89 -6.63 12.77
N LYS A 45 -10.75 -5.73 13.75
CA LYS A 45 -9.48 -5.47 14.46
C LYS A 45 -8.83 -6.74 15.02
N ASN A 46 -9.59 -7.58 15.72
CA ASN A 46 -9.05 -8.79 16.33
C ASN A 46 -8.56 -9.81 15.29
N ARG A 47 -9.30 -9.94 14.17
CA ARG A 47 -8.90 -10.78 13.05
C ARG A 47 -7.61 -10.27 12.43
N LEU A 48 -7.51 -8.96 12.16
CA LEU A 48 -6.32 -8.33 11.60
C LEU A 48 -5.10 -8.47 12.52
N LEU A 49 -5.28 -8.34 13.84
CA LEU A 49 -4.20 -8.56 14.81
C LEU A 49 -3.74 -10.03 14.83
N ALA A 50 -4.67 -10.98 14.77
CA ALA A 50 -4.33 -12.40 14.71
C ALA A 50 -3.63 -12.77 13.40
N GLU A 51 -4.10 -12.25 12.26
CA GLU A 51 -3.46 -12.41 10.95
C GLU A 51 -2.06 -11.77 10.93
N GLY A 52 -1.90 -10.57 11.51
CA GLY A 52 -0.61 -9.91 11.61
C GLY A 52 0.38 -10.70 12.48
N LYS A 53 -0.08 -11.21 13.63
CA LYS A 53 0.74 -12.09 14.47
C LYS A 53 1.15 -13.35 13.70
N LYS A 54 0.20 -14.00 13.03
CA LYS A 54 0.47 -15.18 12.21
C LYS A 54 1.48 -14.89 11.10
N ALA A 55 1.31 -13.79 10.36
CA ALA A 55 2.24 -13.38 9.31
C ALA A 55 3.64 -13.13 9.87
N GLY A 56 3.75 -12.53 11.06
CA GLY A 56 5.01 -12.35 11.77
C GLY A 56 5.64 -13.69 12.19
N ASP A 57 4.87 -14.60 12.79
CA ASP A 57 5.34 -15.91 13.21
C ASP A 57 5.80 -16.76 12.00
N GLU A 58 5.07 -16.69 10.88
CA GLU A 58 5.50 -17.28 9.60
C GLU A 58 6.79 -16.66 9.08
N GLY A 59 6.93 -15.34 9.18
CA GLY A 59 8.15 -14.62 8.77
C GLY A 59 9.36 -15.10 9.56
N LYS A 60 9.21 -15.26 10.89
CA LYS A 60 10.27 -15.80 11.75
C LYS A 60 10.61 -17.23 11.37
N ALA A 61 9.60 -18.08 11.20
CA ALA A 61 9.81 -19.49 10.87
C ALA A 61 10.51 -19.66 9.53
N PHE A 62 10.11 -18.88 8.51
CA PHE A 62 10.75 -18.90 7.20
C PHE A 62 12.22 -18.45 7.29
N ALA A 63 12.49 -17.40 8.05
CA ALA A 63 13.84 -16.86 8.23
C ALA A 63 14.83 -17.81 8.95
N VAL A 64 14.34 -18.83 9.66
CA VAL A 64 15.23 -19.85 10.27
C VAL A 64 15.91 -20.71 9.20
N GLU A 65 15.23 -20.93 8.07
CA GLU A 65 15.68 -21.82 7.00
C GLU A 65 16.17 -21.07 5.75
N HIS A 66 15.96 -19.76 5.71
CA HIS A 66 16.13 -18.94 4.52
C HIS A 66 16.88 -17.63 4.78
N ASP A 67 17.60 -17.16 3.77
CA ASP A 67 18.33 -15.90 3.81
C ASP A 67 17.43 -14.68 3.49
N GLN A 68 18.01 -13.49 3.61
CA GLN A 68 17.29 -12.24 3.35
C GLN A 68 16.80 -12.12 1.90
N ARG A 69 17.51 -12.68 0.91
CA ARG A 69 17.08 -12.63 -0.50
C ARG A 69 15.82 -13.48 -0.69
N ALA A 70 15.79 -14.66 -0.11
CA ALA A 70 14.62 -15.52 -0.08
C ALA A 70 13.43 -14.86 0.65
N CYS A 71 13.67 -14.09 1.72
CA CYS A 71 12.61 -13.29 2.36
C CYS A 71 11.99 -12.25 1.42
N VAL A 72 12.79 -11.59 0.58
CA VAL A 72 12.28 -10.64 -0.42
C VAL A 72 11.51 -11.38 -1.52
N ASP A 73 12.06 -12.47 -2.03
CA ASP A 73 11.43 -13.26 -3.10
C ASP A 73 10.07 -13.82 -2.66
N GLU A 74 9.99 -14.39 -1.46
CA GLU A 74 8.75 -14.86 -0.86
C GLU A 74 7.79 -13.70 -0.57
N GLY A 75 8.30 -12.55 -0.13
CA GLY A 75 7.52 -11.32 0.04
C GLY A 75 6.84 -10.86 -1.24
N VAL A 76 7.58 -10.79 -2.34
CA VAL A 76 7.06 -10.45 -3.67
C VAL A 76 6.03 -11.50 -4.10
N ALA A 77 6.31 -12.79 -3.91
CA ALA A 77 5.39 -13.87 -4.26
C ALA A 77 4.05 -13.75 -3.50
N ARG A 78 4.11 -13.52 -2.19
CA ARG A 78 2.92 -13.31 -1.33
C ARG A 78 2.13 -12.07 -1.75
N CYS A 79 2.81 -10.95 -1.98
CA CYS A 79 2.16 -9.72 -2.40
C CYS A 79 1.49 -9.87 -3.79
N SER A 80 2.09 -10.64 -4.69
CA SER A 80 1.53 -10.92 -6.01
C SER A 80 0.30 -11.82 -5.96
N ALA A 81 0.23 -12.72 -4.97
CA ALA A 81 -0.94 -13.58 -4.74
C ALA A 81 -2.07 -12.85 -3.97
N CYS A 82 -1.79 -11.67 -3.43
CA CYS A 82 -2.73 -10.96 -2.57
C CYS A 82 -3.89 -10.32 -3.33
N LYS A 83 -5.06 -10.34 -2.68
CA LYS A 83 -6.26 -9.65 -3.14
C LYS A 83 -6.63 -8.56 -2.13
N GLY A 84 -6.20 -7.34 -2.44
CA GLY A 84 -6.56 -6.14 -1.70
C GLY A 84 -5.59 -5.77 -0.56
N PRO A 85 -5.78 -4.57 0.02
CA PRO A 85 -4.78 -3.90 0.84
C PRO A 85 -4.49 -4.60 2.17
N ALA A 86 -5.48 -5.29 2.76
CA ALA A 86 -5.28 -6.02 4.00
C ALA A 86 -4.33 -7.22 3.82
N CYS A 87 -4.42 -7.93 2.69
CA CYS A 87 -3.50 -9.03 2.38
C CYS A 87 -2.10 -8.50 2.09
N GLU A 88 -1.99 -7.42 1.30
CA GLU A 88 -0.70 -6.77 1.02
C GLU A 88 -0.01 -6.31 2.32
N ALA A 89 -0.77 -5.80 3.28
CA ALA A 89 -0.24 -5.46 4.60
C ALA A 89 0.32 -6.68 5.36
N MET A 90 -0.35 -7.84 5.29
CA MET A 90 0.16 -9.08 5.91
C MET A 90 1.42 -9.58 5.22
N ALA A 91 1.49 -9.51 3.88
CA ALA A 91 2.71 -9.82 3.15
C ALA A 91 3.87 -8.91 3.58
N SER A 92 3.62 -7.61 3.74
CA SER A 92 4.61 -6.67 4.27
C SER A 92 5.05 -6.98 5.71
N VAL A 93 4.13 -7.39 6.59
CA VAL A 93 4.47 -7.81 7.96
C VAL A 93 5.35 -9.05 7.92
N PHE A 94 4.98 -10.07 7.14
CA PHE A 94 5.81 -11.26 6.92
C PHE A 94 7.22 -10.88 6.47
N THR A 95 7.34 -10.09 5.41
CA THR A 95 8.63 -9.71 4.83
C THR A 95 9.47 -8.92 5.81
N SER A 96 8.88 -7.95 6.52
CA SER A 96 9.60 -7.16 7.52
C SER A 96 10.16 -8.03 8.64
N VAL A 97 9.36 -8.97 9.16
CA VAL A 97 9.81 -9.86 10.25
C VAL A 97 10.80 -10.89 9.74
N CYS A 98 10.60 -11.41 8.53
CA CYS A 98 11.53 -12.33 7.88
C CYS A 98 12.91 -11.70 7.73
N LEU A 99 12.98 -10.49 7.17
CA LEU A 99 14.25 -9.76 7.00
C LEU A 99 14.92 -9.39 8.32
N GLU A 100 14.13 -9.10 9.35
CA GLU A 100 14.64 -8.81 10.70
C GLU A 100 15.19 -10.07 11.39
N THR A 101 14.60 -11.23 11.10
CA THR A 101 14.96 -12.50 11.74
C THR A 101 16.06 -13.25 10.99
N ALA A 102 16.08 -13.14 9.66
CA ALA A 102 17.13 -13.72 8.83
C ALA A 102 18.40 -12.94 9.13
N GLU A 103 19.23 -13.53 9.99
CA GLU A 103 20.35 -12.91 10.70
C GLU A 103 21.07 -11.86 9.84
N LEU A 104 21.23 -10.66 10.40
CA LEU A 104 22.03 -9.54 9.89
C LEU A 104 23.32 -10.05 9.23
N SER A 105 23.41 -10.03 7.88
CA SER A 105 24.61 -9.72 7.07
C SER A 105 24.41 -10.08 5.59
N SER A 106 23.52 -9.37 4.89
CA SER A 106 23.80 -9.00 3.51
C SER A 106 23.45 -7.53 3.35
N PRO A 107 24.43 -6.61 3.47
CA PRO A 107 24.25 -5.20 3.11
C PRO A 107 23.55 -5.05 1.75
N ASP A 108 23.81 -6.01 0.86
CA ASP A 108 23.34 -6.06 -0.52
C ASP A 108 21.81 -6.00 -0.68
N VAL A 109 21.01 -6.46 0.29
CA VAL A 109 19.54 -6.50 0.13
C VAL A 109 18.93 -5.10 0.19
N CYS A 110 19.55 -4.20 0.95
CA CYS A 110 19.16 -2.79 1.00
C CYS A 110 20.09 -1.88 0.19
N ASP A 111 21.10 -2.43 -0.48
CA ASP A 111 22.00 -1.66 -1.34
C ASP A 111 21.27 -1.15 -2.58
N GLY A 112 21.43 0.15 -2.84
CA GLY A 112 20.78 0.81 -3.98
C GLY A 112 19.28 1.03 -3.83
N VAL A 113 18.68 0.68 -2.67
CA VAL A 113 17.29 1.02 -2.36
C VAL A 113 17.19 2.52 -2.10
N PRO A 114 16.35 3.26 -2.85
CA PRO A 114 16.15 4.69 -2.62
C PRO A 114 15.60 4.98 -1.22
N ALA A 115 15.95 6.13 -0.67
CA ALA A 115 15.37 6.56 0.60
C ALA A 115 13.86 6.76 0.47
N HIS A 116 13.10 6.56 1.54
CA HIS A 116 11.63 6.61 1.48
C HIS A 116 11.08 7.95 0.96
N GLY A 117 11.79 9.06 1.21
CA GLY A 117 11.42 10.39 0.73
C GLY A 117 11.68 10.65 -0.77
N GLU A 118 12.44 9.78 -1.45
CA GLU A 118 12.82 9.96 -2.86
C GLU A 118 11.81 9.32 -3.82
N ILE A 119 10.54 9.73 -3.72
CA ILE A 119 9.39 9.09 -4.39
C ILE A 119 9.65 8.78 -5.87
N LEU A 120 10.15 9.75 -6.65
CA LEU A 120 10.43 9.55 -8.08
C LEU A 120 11.50 8.49 -8.34
N LYS A 121 12.54 8.42 -7.49
CA LYS A 121 13.57 7.37 -7.58
C LYS A 121 12.99 6.03 -7.16
N THR A 122 12.17 5.99 -6.11
CA THR A 122 11.49 4.77 -5.66
C THR A 122 10.60 4.18 -6.74
N VAL A 123 9.81 4.99 -7.44
CA VAL A 123 8.97 4.52 -8.56
C VAL A 123 9.83 3.87 -9.64
N GLY A 124 10.87 4.57 -10.12
CA GLY A 124 11.74 4.06 -11.18
C GLY A 124 12.52 2.81 -10.78
N TRP A 125 13.05 2.80 -9.55
CA TRP A 125 13.77 1.66 -8.99
C TRP A 125 12.85 0.45 -8.79
N ALA A 126 11.65 0.64 -8.22
CA ALA A 126 10.68 -0.43 -8.03
C ALA A 126 10.26 -1.05 -9.38
N ALA A 127 10.04 -0.23 -10.41
CA ALA A 127 9.73 -0.72 -11.76
C ALA A 127 10.90 -1.54 -12.35
N ALA A 128 12.13 -1.05 -12.24
CA ALA A 128 13.33 -1.75 -12.72
C ALA A 128 13.57 -3.06 -11.95
N GLU A 129 13.35 -3.07 -10.63
CA GLU A 129 13.50 -4.27 -9.80
C GLU A 129 12.43 -5.32 -10.12
N CYS A 130 11.19 -4.88 -10.37
CA CYS A 130 10.15 -5.76 -10.89
C CYS A 130 10.49 -6.31 -12.27
N GLU A 131 11.02 -5.49 -13.19
CA GLU A 131 11.47 -5.95 -14.50
C GLU A 131 12.60 -6.98 -14.40
N ARG A 132 13.60 -6.74 -13.56
CA ARG A 132 14.71 -7.68 -13.28
C ARG A 132 14.21 -9.04 -12.78
N ARG A 133 13.07 -9.05 -12.10
CA ARG A 133 12.39 -10.25 -11.58
C ARG A 133 11.38 -10.86 -12.55
N GLY A 134 11.31 -10.39 -13.80
CA GLY A 134 10.37 -10.87 -14.82
C GLY A 134 8.92 -10.42 -14.60
N ARG A 135 8.73 -9.31 -13.88
CA ARG A 135 7.43 -8.80 -13.40
C ARG A 135 7.16 -7.34 -13.81
N ALA A 136 7.66 -6.90 -14.96
CA ALA A 136 7.60 -5.49 -15.40
C ALA A 136 6.20 -4.84 -15.34
N ASN A 137 5.13 -5.62 -15.55
CA ASN A 137 3.73 -5.13 -15.57
C ASN A 137 2.91 -5.54 -14.33
N ASP A 138 3.57 -5.96 -13.25
CA ASP A 138 2.93 -6.44 -12.02
C ASP A 138 2.77 -5.29 -11.01
N GLN A 139 1.54 -4.78 -10.89
CA GLN A 139 1.22 -3.68 -9.97
C GLN A 139 1.36 -4.05 -8.49
N SER A 140 1.26 -5.34 -8.15
CA SER A 140 1.54 -5.83 -6.79
C SER A 140 3.03 -5.80 -6.51
N CYS A 141 3.86 -6.17 -7.48
CA CYS A 141 5.31 -6.06 -7.38
C CYS A 141 5.76 -4.61 -7.14
N GLN A 142 5.23 -3.65 -7.91
CA GLN A 142 5.59 -2.24 -7.72
C GLN A 142 5.19 -1.73 -6.33
N ARG A 143 3.98 -2.06 -5.87
CA ARG A 143 3.50 -1.68 -4.53
C ARG A 143 4.31 -2.29 -3.40
N PHE A 144 4.72 -3.55 -3.57
CA PHE A 144 5.63 -4.21 -2.64
C PHE A 144 6.94 -3.42 -2.50
N PHE A 145 7.62 -3.11 -3.61
CA PHE A 145 8.90 -2.41 -3.57
C PHE A 145 8.80 -0.96 -3.10
N HIS A 146 7.67 -0.30 -3.34
CA HIS A 146 7.37 0.98 -2.69
C HIS A 146 7.38 0.86 -1.16
N GLY A 147 6.69 -0.14 -0.60
CA GLY A 147 6.69 -0.41 0.84
C GLY A 147 8.07 -0.86 1.36
N PHE A 148 8.80 -1.65 0.58
CA PHE A 148 10.09 -2.21 0.92
C PHE A 148 11.14 -1.15 1.30
N THR A 149 11.13 0.02 0.66
CA THR A 149 12.01 1.15 1.03
C THR A 149 11.95 1.49 2.52
N SER A 150 10.75 1.45 3.11
CA SER A 150 10.55 1.74 4.52
C SER A 150 11.10 0.64 5.44
N THR A 151 11.13 -0.61 4.98
CA THR A 151 11.71 -1.73 5.73
C THR A 151 13.23 -1.56 5.85
N CYS A 152 13.90 -1.20 4.75
CA CYS A 152 15.33 -0.91 4.76
C CYS A 152 15.68 0.32 5.62
N GLU A 153 14.89 1.39 5.53
CA GLU A 153 15.09 2.58 6.36
C GLU A 153 14.91 2.25 7.86
N ASN A 154 13.85 1.53 8.23
CA ASN A 154 13.60 1.12 9.61
C ASN A 154 14.69 0.18 10.17
N ALA A 155 15.22 -0.72 9.35
CA ALA A 155 16.34 -1.57 9.74
C ALA A 155 17.59 -0.73 10.06
N SER A 156 17.89 0.28 9.23
CA SER A 156 19.02 1.19 9.46
C SER A 156 18.87 2.03 10.73
N LEU A 157 17.65 2.50 11.03
CA LEU A 157 17.35 3.26 12.25
C LEU A 157 17.48 2.41 13.52
N ARG A 158 17.12 1.12 13.44
CA ARG A 158 17.26 0.19 14.58
C ARG A 158 18.72 -0.17 14.83
N ALA A 159 19.51 -0.39 13.79
CA ALA A 159 20.95 -0.63 13.91
C ALA A 159 21.63 0.51 14.69
N ARG A 160 21.36 1.78 14.33
CA ARG A 160 21.87 2.98 15.01
C ARG A 160 21.42 3.14 16.47
N ARG A 161 20.30 2.52 16.87
CA ARG A 161 19.77 2.64 18.24
C ARG A 161 20.48 1.70 19.22
N ASN A 162 21.05 0.62 18.71
CA ASN A 162 21.70 -0.41 19.52
C ASN A 162 23.21 -0.15 19.68
N GLU A 163 23.70 0.98 19.17
CA GLU A 163 25.05 1.54 19.33
C GLU A 163 25.06 2.62 20.44
#